data_AF-A0A949PA36-F1
#
_entry.id   AF-A0A949PA36-F1
#
_cell.length_a   1.000
_cell.length_b   1.000
_cell.length_c   1.000
_cell.angle_alpha   90.00
_cell.angle_beta   90.00
_cell.angle_gamma   90.00
#
_symmetry.space_group_name_H-M   'P 1'
#
loop_
_entity.id
_entity.type
_entity.pdbx_description
1 polymer ?
#
loop_
_entity_poly.entity_id
_entity_poly.type
_entity_poly.pdbx_seq_one_letter_code
_entity_poly.pdbx_strand_id
1 'polypeptide(L)'
;MSSQWVLVQPSTALTALVGLPETALPVRHARVDAIFKSQTSRIELCDLVDELEVFAGEEPDAIARLTPSMALLARAAIGELLWENQWERAETYARLARRWSPNDTPLLVQLGRALHGLGRHSEATTQWQSAIARAREAEQWSPMLWLLTARSLMEQDQFDEAALLVDEISVRCTDNAVENLRLALDQKRTR
;
A
#
# COMPACT_ATOMS: atom_id res chain seq x y z
N MET A 1 34.30 6.32 -4.16
CA MET A 1 34.11 7.61 -3.48
C MET A 1 33.10 7.35 -2.36
N SER A 2 33.43 7.65 -1.10
CA SER A 2 32.52 7.40 0.02
C SER A 2 31.30 8.31 -0.12
N SER A 3 30.10 7.73 -0.17
CA SER A 3 28.83 8.47 -0.16
C SER A 3 28.76 9.28 1.14
N GLN A 4 28.83 10.61 1.05
CA GLN A 4 28.71 11.48 2.23
C GLN A 4 27.23 11.58 2.63
N TRP A 5 26.82 10.68 3.52
CA TRP A 5 25.50 10.65 4.11
C TRP A 5 25.33 11.75 5.17
N VAL A 6 24.16 12.39 5.17
CA VAL A 6 23.74 13.31 6.23
C VAL A 6 22.40 12.88 6.81
N LEU A 7 22.24 13.08 8.11
CA LEU A 7 21.00 12.77 8.81
C LEU A 7 20.07 13.98 8.74
N VAL A 8 18.97 13.85 8.02
CA VAL A 8 17.95 14.89 7.86
C VAL A 8 16.78 14.59 8.79
N GLN A 9 16.37 15.59 9.58
CA GLN A 9 15.14 15.50 10.36
C GLN A 9 13.94 15.81 9.43
N PRO A 10 12.98 14.88 9.27
CA PRO A 10 11.76 15.15 8.53
C PRO A 10 11.02 16.37 9.10
N SER A 11 10.37 17.14 8.23
CA SER A 11 9.51 18.24 8.68
C SER A 11 8.32 17.70 9.47
N THR A 12 7.79 18.49 10.41
CA THR A 12 6.61 18.10 11.20
C THR A 12 5.42 17.74 10.31
N ALA A 13 5.27 18.41 9.17
CA ALA A 13 4.23 18.10 8.19
C ALA A 13 4.39 16.70 7.59
N LEU A 14 5.61 16.32 7.19
CA LEU A 14 5.89 14.97 6.68
C LEU A 14 5.69 13.91 7.77
N THR A 15 6.20 14.18 8.97
CA THR A 15 6.06 13.30 10.13
C THR A 15 4.59 13.03 10.43
N ALA A 16 3.75 14.07 10.44
CA ALA A 16 2.32 13.94 10.66
C ALA A 16 1.59 13.23 9.52
N LEU A 17 1.95 13.53 8.26
CA LEU A 17 1.33 12.92 7.08
C LEU A 17 1.54 11.40 7.04
N VAL A 18 2.76 10.96 7.33
CA VAL A 18 3.18 9.56 7.19
C VAL A 18 3.04 8.78 8.50
N GLY A 19 2.97 9.49 9.63
CA GLY A 19 3.02 8.91 10.98
C GLY A 19 4.43 8.44 11.33
N LEU A 20 5.46 9.16 10.88
CA LEU A 20 6.85 8.77 11.16
C LEU A 20 7.19 8.98 12.64
N PRO A 21 7.95 8.06 13.24
CA PRO A 21 8.60 8.36 14.52
C PRO A 21 9.61 9.49 14.35
N GLU A 22 10.02 10.14 15.46
CA GLU A 22 11.10 11.15 15.47
C GLU A 22 12.43 10.47 15.12
N THR A 23 12.67 10.28 13.82
CA THR A 23 13.79 9.50 13.30
C THR A 23 14.45 10.29 12.19
N ALA A 24 15.75 10.54 12.36
CA ALA A 24 16.54 11.17 11.32
C ALA A 24 16.75 10.18 10.16
N LEU A 25 16.60 10.67 8.93
CA LEU A 25 16.72 9.86 7.72
C LEU A 25 18.07 10.11 7.05
N PRO A 26 18.85 9.07 6.75
CA PRO A 26 20.09 9.21 6.00
C PRO A 26 19.78 9.54 4.54
N VAL A 27 20.33 10.66 4.07
CA VAL A 27 20.23 11.09 2.67
C VAL A 27 21.61 11.53 2.20
N ARG A 28 21.99 11.19 0.96
CA ARG A 28 23.25 11.68 0.39
C ARG A 28 23.22 13.21 0.35
N HIS A 29 24.28 13.87 0.81
CA HIS A 29 24.34 15.33 0.91
C HIS A 29 23.89 16.04 -0.39
N ALA A 30 24.29 15.52 -1.56
CA ALA A 30 23.93 16.07 -2.86
C ALA A 30 22.43 15.99 -3.22
N ARG A 31 21.65 15.16 -2.51
CA ARG A 31 20.23 14.90 -2.79
C ARG A 31 19.28 15.60 -1.81
N VAL A 32 19.80 16.15 -0.72
CA VAL A 32 19.00 16.81 0.33
C VAL A 32 18.11 17.92 -0.25
N ASP A 33 18.69 18.82 -1.03
CA ASP A 33 17.93 19.95 -1.60
C ASP A 33 16.90 19.50 -2.64
N ALA A 34 17.23 18.48 -3.44
CA ALA A 34 16.30 17.92 -4.42
C ALA A 34 15.06 17.29 -3.75
N ILE A 35 15.25 16.59 -2.63
CA ILE A 35 14.18 15.86 -1.93
C ILE A 35 13.37 16.76 -1.01
N PHE A 36 14.03 17.64 -0.25
CA PHE A 36 13.39 18.42 0.81
C PHE A 36 13.15 19.90 0.47
N LYS A 37 13.82 20.44 -0.55
CA LYS A 37 13.69 21.85 -0.97
C LYS A 37 13.19 21.98 -2.41
N SER A 38 12.52 20.97 -2.95
CA SER A 38 11.95 21.02 -4.30
C SER A 38 11.01 22.22 -4.45
N GLN A 39 11.00 22.85 -5.63
CA GLN A 39 10.17 24.02 -5.93
C GLN A 39 8.66 23.69 -5.96
N THR A 40 8.30 22.40 -5.88
CA THR A 40 6.95 21.88 -6.06
C THR A 40 6.12 21.84 -4.77
N SER A 41 6.63 22.33 -3.63
CA SER A 41 5.97 22.28 -2.31
C SER A 41 5.62 20.86 -1.80
N ARG A 42 6.03 19.82 -2.53
CA ARG A 42 5.80 18.41 -2.22
C ARG A 42 7.14 17.69 -2.09
N ILE A 43 7.27 16.92 -1.02
CA ILE A 43 8.41 16.02 -0.84
C ILE A 43 8.21 14.88 -1.83
N GLU A 44 9.23 14.63 -2.65
CA GLU A 44 9.24 13.50 -3.58
C GLU A 44 9.45 12.21 -2.76
N LEU A 45 8.36 11.62 -2.26
CA LEU A 45 8.42 10.45 -1.38
C LEU A 45 9.11 9.26 -2.05
N CYS A 46 8.92 9.08 -3.36
CA CYS A 46 9.60 8.05 -4.14
C CYS A 46 11.13 8.24 -4.10
N ASP A 47 11.61 9.46 -4.35
CA ASP A 47 13.04 9.79 -4.31
C ASP A 47 13.63 9.54 -2.91
N LEU A 48 12.89 9.87 -1.85
CA LEU A 48 13.32 9.59 -0.48
C LEU A 48 13.39 8.07 -0.20
N VAL A 49 12.41 7.31 -0.67
CA VAL A 49 12.40 5.84 -0.54
C VAL A 49 13.58 5.22 -1.30
N ASP A 50 13.89 5.72 -2.50
CA ASP A 50 15.03 5.27 -3.30
C ASP A 50 16.37 5.58 -2.62
N GLU A 51 16.53 6.76 -2.00
CA GLU A 51 17.73 7.09 -1.22
C GLU A 51 17.92 6.13 -0.04
N LEU A 52 16.83 5.78 0.66
CA LEU A 52 16.89 4.86 1.79
C LEU A 52 17.20 3.44 1.34
N GLU A 53 16.75 2.98 0.17
CA GLU A 53 17.12 1.68 -0.40
C GLU A 53 18.61 1.65 -0.80
N VAL A 54 19.14 2.75 -1.36
CA VAL A 54 20.58 2.85 -1.63
C VAL A 54 21.39 2.78 -0.32
N PHE A 55 20.97 3.51 0.71
CA PHE A 55 21.59 3.43 2.04
C PHE A 55 21.51 2.01 2.60
N ALA A 56 20.38 1.33 2.43
CA ALA A 56 20.19 -0.05 2.91
C ALA A 56 21.20 -1.03 2.30
N GLY A 57 21.57 -0.83 1.03
CA GLY A 57 22.58 -1.64 0.36
C GLY A 57 24.02 -1.33 0.80
N GLU A 58 24.32 -0.09 1.17
CA GLU A 58 25.65 0.31 1.67
C GLU A 58 25.85 -0.04 3.16
N GLU A 59 24.80 0.15 3.98
CA GLU A 59 24.85 0.08 5.45
C GLU A 59 23.67 -0.74 6.03
N PRO A 60 23.62 -2.06 5.78
CA PRO A 60 22.46 -2.90 6.12
C PRO A 60 22.19 -3.01 7.63
N ASP A 61 23.22 -2.94 8.48
CA ASP A 61 23.05 -2.97 9.93
C ASP A 61 22.48 -1.66 10.48
N ALA A 62 22.82 -0.53 9.83
CA ALA A 62 22.32 0.78 10.24
C ALA A 62 20.86 0.98 9.83
N ILE A 63 20.48 0.53 8.62
CA ILE A 63 19.12 0.69 8.11
C ILE A 63 18.12 -0.21 8.84
N ALA A 64 18.54 -1.32 9.45
CA ALA A 64 17.63 -2.27 10.11
C ALA A 64 16.71 -1.59 11.15
N ARG A 65 17.19 -0.53 11.80
CA ARG A 65 16.42 0.29 12.75
C ARG A 65 15.40 1.22 12.08
N LEU A 66 15.61 1.56 10.81
CA LEU A 66 14.76 2.44 10.01
C LEU A 66 13.70 1.67 9.20
N THR A 67 13.78 0.34 9.12
CA THR A 67 12.86 -0.53 8.38
C THR A 67 11.38 -0.19 8.60
N PRO A 68 10.88 0.06 9.85
CA PRO A 68 9.50 0.49 10.05
C PRO A 68 9.18 1.84 9.39
N SER A 69 10.07 2.82 9.53
CA SER A 69 9.94 4.14 8.90
C SER A 69 9.99 4.06 7.38
N MET A 70 10.83 3.19 6.81
CA MET A 70 10.90 2.94 5.38
C MET A 70 9.59 2.36 4.84
N ALA A 71 9.00 1.39 5.54
CA ALA A 71 7.71 0.83 5.17
C ALA A 71 6.59 1.89 5.20
N LEU A 72 6.59 2.77 6.20
CA LEU A 72 5.63 3.88 6.29
C LEU A 72 5.79 4.89 5.14
N LEU A 73 7.03 5.30 4.84
CA LEU A 73 7.34 6.20 3.71
C LEU A 73 6.91 5.59 2.38
N ALA A 74 7.25 4.33 2.14
CA ALA A 74 6.84 3.65 0.91
C ALA A 74 5.33 3.50 0.82
N ARG A 75 4.63 3.21 1.93
CA ARG A 75 3.15 3.15 1.95
C ARG A 75 2.53 4.49 1.55
N ALA A 76 3.11 5.61 2.00
CA ALA A 76 2.67 6.94 1.61
C ALA A 76 2.96 7.23 0.12
N ALA A 77 4.16 6.89 -0.36
CA ALA A 77 4.54 7.02 -1.77
C ALA A 77 3.62 6.21 -2.69
N ILE A 78 3.35 4.95 -2.36
CA ILE A 78 2.42 4.08 -3.10
C ILE A 78 1.03 4.70 -3.11
N GLY A 79 0.60 5.28 -1.98
CA GLY A 79 -0.64 6.05 -1.89
C GLY A 79 -0.69 7.10 -2.99
N GLU A 80 0.25 8.04 -3.01
CA GLU A 80 0.28 9.11 -4.03
C GLU A 80 0.28 8.56 -5.46
N LEU A 81 1.08 7.53 -5.73
CA LEU A 81 1.12 6.90 -7.06
C LEU A 81 -0.22 6.28 -7.47
N LEU A 82 -0.92 5.62 -6.54
CA LEU A 82 -2.26 5.08 -6.82
C LEU A 82 -3.29 6.19 -7.07
N TRP A 83 -3.20 7.33 -6.38
CA TRP A 83 -4.08 8.47 -6.62
C TRP A 83 -3.84 9.12 -7.99
N GLU A 84 -2.60 9.06 -8.48
CA GLU A 84 -2.21 9.55 -9.80
C GLU A 84 -2.35 8.50 -10.91
N ASN A 85 -2.88 7.32 -10.60
CA ASN A 85 -3.02 6.17 -11.51
C ASN A 85 -1.69 5.67 -12.11
N GLN A 86 -0.57 5.89 -11.41
CA GLN A 86 0.76 5.40 -11.81
C GLN A 86 0.94 3.95 -11.34
N TRP A 87 0.16 3.03 -11.89
CA TRP A 87 -0.01 1.67 -11.38
C TRP A 87 1.28 0.84 -11.38
N GLU A 88 2.09 0.94 -12.43
CA GLU A 88 3.36 0.19 -12.57
C GLU A 88 4.37 0.61 -11.48
N ARG A 89 4.44 1.93 -11.22
CA ARG A 89 5.30 2.46 -10.15
C ARG A 89 4.76 2.04 -8.79
N ALA A 90 3.44 2.14 -8.58
CA ALA A 90 2.82 1.72 -7.33
C ALA A 90 3.07 0.24 -7.02
N GLU A 91 2.98 -0.65 -8.02
CA GLU A 91 3.34 -2.06 -7.88
C GLU A 91 4.81 -2.22 -7.49
N THR A 92 5.71 -1.51 -8.17
CA THR A 92 7.16 -1.58 -7.92
C THR A 92 7.48 -1.23 -6.47
N TYR A 93 6.99 -0.09 -5.99
CA TYR A 93 7.20 0.33 -4.60
C TYR A 93 6.49 -0.56 -3.59
N ALA A 94 5.30 -1.09 -3.90
CA ALA A 94 4.61 -2.03 -3.02
C ALA A 94 5.37 -3.35 -2.84
N ARG A 95 5.99 -3.87 -3.91
CA ARG A 95 6.87 -5.05 -3.84
C ARG A 95 8.15 -4.77 -3.07
N LEU A 96 8.72 -3.56 -3.21
CA LEU A 96 9.88 -3.12 -2.42
C LEU A 96 9.54 -3.05 -0.93
N ALA A 97 8.47 -2.32 -0.57
CA ALA A 97 8.03 -2.13 0.80
C ALA A 97 7.74 -3.46 1.52
N ARG A 98 7.25 -4.47 0.79
CA ARG A 98 6.99 -5.81 1.33
C ARG A 98 8.26 -6.55 1.78
N ARG A 99 9.45 -6.16 1.31
CA ARG A 99 10.73 -6.70 1.82
C ARG A 99 11.00 -6.25 3.25
N TRP A 100 10.59 -5.01 3.56
CA TRP A 100 10.77 -4.40 4.87
C TRP A 100 9.64 -4.78 5.85
N SER A 101 8.42 -4.93 5.34
CA SER A 101 7.25 -5.34 6.13
C SER A 101 6.41 -6.38 5.38
N PRO A 102 6.81 -7.67 5.41
CA PRO A 102 6.13 -8.74 4.65
C PRO A 102 4.70 -9.02 5.14
N ASN A 103 4.39 -8.59 6.35
CA ASN A 103 3.18 -8.90 7.09
C ASN A 103 2.20 -7.71 7.18
N ASP A 104 2.49 -6.62 6.47
CA ASP A 104 1.69 -5.40 6.46
C ASP A 104 0.44 -5.55 5.58
N THR A 105 -0.72 -5.67 6.24
CA THR A 105 -2.02 -5.79 5.58
C THR A 105 -2.29 -4.60 4.65
N PRO A 106 -2.15 -3.33 5.06
CA PRO A 106 -2.22 -2.18 4.15
C PRO A 106 -1.37 -2.30 2.88
N LEU A 107 -0.13 -2.82 2.95
CA LEU A 107 0.70 -3.01 1.75
C LEU A 107 0.11 -4.05 0.78
N LEU A 108 -0.47 -5.14 1.29
CA LEU A 108 -1.18 -6.12 0.45
C LEU A 108 -2.39 -5.48 -0.25
N VAL A 109 -3.13 -4.62 0.44
CA VAL A 109 -4.26 -3.89 -0.14
C VAL A 109 -3.81 -2.96 -1.26
N GLN A 110 -2.75 -2.19 -1.04
CA GLN A 110 -2.22 -1.26 -2.04
C GLN A 110 -1.61 -1.99 -3.24
N LEU A 111 -0.90 -3.11 -3.03
CA LEU A 111 -0.41 -3.95 -4.12
C LEU A 111 -1.58 -4.51 -4.95
N GLY A 112 -2.65 -5.00 -4.29
CA GLY A 112 -3.84 -5.45 -4.99
C GLY A 112 -4.50 -4.36 -5.83
N ARG A 113 -4.57 -3.12 -5.32
CA ARG A 113 -5.07 -1.96 -6.09
C ARG A 113 -4.19 -1.63 -7.30
N ALA A 114 -2.87 -1.66 -7.16
CA ALA A 114 -1.96 -1.44 -8.28
C ALA A 114 -2.16 -2.51 -9.37
N LEU A 115 -2.20 -3.79 -8.97
CA LEU A 115 -2.42 -4.91 -9.89
C LEU A 115 -3.78 -4.85 -10.58
N HIS A 116 -4.83 -4.44 -9.86
CA HIS A 116 -6.17 -4.26 -10.43
C HIS A 116 -6.18 -3.13 -11.47
N GLY A 117 -5.52 -1.99 -11.17
CA GLY A 117 -5.34 -0.90 -12.13
C GLY A 117 -4.57 -1.29 -13.40
N LEU A 118 -3.68 -2.28 -13.29
CA LEU A 118 -2.96 -2.90 -14.43
C LEU A 118 -3.77 -3.95 -15.19
N GLY A 119 -5.03 -4.22 -14.80
CA GLY A 119 -5.87 -5.28 -15.38
C GLY A 119 -5.48 -6.70 -14.96
N ARG A 120 -4.55 -6.85 -13.99
CA ARG A 120 -4.10 -8.15 -13.46
C ARG A 120 -5.03 -8.60 -12.32
N HIS A 121 -6.32 -8.77 -12.63
CA HIS A 121 -7.39 -8.98 -11.65
C HIS A 121 -7.20 -10.22 -10.77
N SER A 122 -6.67 -11.32 -11.30
CA SER A 122 -6.42 -12.55 -10.54
C SER A 122 -5.33 -12.37 -9.48
N GLU A 123 -4.25 -11.69 -9.83
CA GLU A 123 -3.19 -11.38 -8.88
C GLU A 123 -3.65 -10.37 -7.82
N ALA A 124 -4.46 -9.38 -8.22
CA ALA A 124 -5.08 -8.43 -7.30
C ALA A 124 -5.95 -9.13 -6.26
N THR A 125 -6.87 -9.99 -6.70
CA THR A 125 -7.71 -10.81 -5.82
C THR A 125 -6.88 -11.65 -4.87
N THR A 126 -5.80 -12.27 -5.35
CA THR A 126 -4.90 -13.06 -4.49
C THR A 126 -4.29 -12.21 -3.36
N GLN A 127 -3.87 -10.98 -3.65
CA GLN A 127 -3.33 -10.09 -2.62
C GLN A 127 -4.41 -9.67 -1.61
N TRP A 128 -5.62 -9.36 -2.08
CA TRP A 128 -6.71 -8.96 -1.19
C TRP A 128 -7.26 -10.11 -0.34
N GLN A 129 -7.36 -11.33 -0.87
CA GLN A 129 -7.68 -12.52 -0.08
C GLN A 129 -6.64 -12.78 1.01
N SER A 130 -5.35 -12.61 0.69
CA SER A 130 -4.28 -12.69 1.68
C SER A 130 -4.43 -11.62 2.75
N ALA A 131 -4.78 -10.38 2.36
CA ALA A 131 -5.06 -9.30 3.30
C ALA A 131 -6.28 -9.61 4.19
N ILE A 132 -7.35 -10.19 3.66
CA ILE A 132 -8.54 -10.60 4.42
C ILE A 132 -8.18 -11.68 5.44
N ALA A 133 -7.40 -12.69 5.05
CA ALA A 133 -6.97 -13.75 5.96
C ALA A 133 -6.24 -13.16 7.19
N ARG A 134 -5.28 -12.25 6.94
CA ARG A 134 -4.56 -11.55 8.01
C ARG A 134 -5.44 -10.63 8.84
N ALA A 135 -6.37 -9.94 8.19
CA ALA A 135 -7.32 -9.06 8.84
C ALA A 135 -8.24 -9.86 9.79
N ARG A 136 -8.69 -11.05 9.39
CA ARG A 136 -9.44 -11.97 10.26
C ARG A 136 -8.61 -12.45 11.44
N GLU A 137 -7.37 -12.87 11.22
CA GLU A 137 -6.46 -13.30 12.29
C GLU A 137 -6.20 -12.21 13.32
N ALA A 138 -6.06 -10.96 12.87
CA ALA A 138 -5.82 -9.81 13.73
C ALA A 138 -7.12 -9.19 14.30
N GLU A 139 -8.29 -9.77 14.01
CA GLU A 139 -9.62 -9.21 14.31
C GLU A 139 -9.80 -7.75 13.81
N GLN A 140 -9.06 -7.38 12.76
CA GLN A 140 -9.13 -6.08 12.12
C GLN A 140 -10.15 -6.13 10.99
N TRP A 141 -11.21 -5.35 11.10
CA TRP A 141 -12.27 -5.33 10.11
C TRP A 141 -12.20 -4.08 9.24
N SER A 142 -12.32 -4.26 7.91
CA SER A 142 -12.38 -3.16 6.95
C SER A 142 -13.35 -3.53 5.81
N PRO A 143 -14.56 -2.95 5.74
CA PRO A 143 -15.56 -3.34 4.75
C PRO A 143 -15.06 -3.08 3.33
N MET A 144 -14.25 -2.04 3.15
CA MET A 144 -13.62 -1.71 1.88
C MET A 144 -12.78 -2.86 1.31
N LEU A 145 -12.02 -3.57 2.14
CA LEU A 145 -11.19 -4.67 1.66
C LEU A 145 -12.04 -5.84 1.13
N TRP A 146 -13.11 -6.20 1.85
CA TRP A 146 -14.02 -7.25 1.39
C TRP A 146 -14.82 -6.81 0.14
N LEU A 147 -15.24 -5.55 0.07
CA LEU A 147 -15.93 -4.99 -1.10
C LEU A 147 -15.04 -5.02 -2.37
N LEU A 148 -13.77 -4.61 -2.24
CA LEU A 148 -12.80 -4.67 -3.35
C LEU A 148 -12.59 -6.10 -3.83
N THR A 149 -12.45 -7.04 -2.88
CA THR A 149 -12.23 -8.46 -3.20
C THR A 149 -13.46 -9.08 -3.86
N ALA A 150 -14.66 -8.86 -3.30
CA ALA A 150 -15.91 -9.37 -3.86
C ALA A 150 -16.15 -8.85 -5.28
N ARG A 151 -15.94 -7.55 -5.51
CA ARG A 151 -16.05 -6.95 -6.86
C ARG A 151 -15.07 -7.59 -7.84
N SER A 152 -13.82 -7.77 -7.44
CA SER A 152 -12.78 -8.36 -8.29
C SER A 152 -13.05 -9.84 -8.61
N LEU A 153 -13.64 -10.58 -7.68
CA LEU A 153 -14.13 -11.95 -7.91
C LEU A 153 -15.29 -11.95 -8.91
N MET A 154 -16.24 -11.02 -8.79
CA MET A 154 -17.33 -10.89 -9.77
C MET A 154 -16.83 -10.55 -11.18
N GLU A 155 -15.79 -9.72 -11.30
CA GLU A 155 -15.14 -9.41 -12.59
C GLU A 155 -14.44 -10.64 -13.21
N GLN A 156 -14.17 -11.67 -12.40
CA GLN A 156 -13.57 -12.95 -12.81
C GLN A 156 -14.60 -14.08 -12.92
N ASP A 157 -15.90 -13.76 -12.92
CA ASP A 157 -17.02 -14.71 -12.91
C ASP A 157 -17.02 -15.69 -11.72
N GLN A 158 -16.29 -15.38 -10.65
CA GLN A 158 -16.18 -16.14 -9.41
C GLN A 158 -17.32 -15.77 -8.43
N PHE A 159 -18.57 -16.01 -8.84
CA PHE A 159 -19.74 -15.51 -8.13
C PHE A 159 -19.99 -16.16 -6.76
N ASP A 160 -19.70 -17.45 -6.60
CA ASP A 160 -19.92 -18.14 -5.33
C ASP A 160 -18.96 -17.65 -4.24
N GLU A 161 -17.68 -17.46 -4.58
CA GLU A 161 -16.69 -16.91 -3.66
C GLU A 161 -16.97 -15.44 -3.32
N ALA A 162 -17.42 -14.67 -4.30
CA ALA A 162 -17.86 -13.29 -4.07
C ALA A 162 -19.07 -13.23 -3.11
N ALA A 163 -20.04 -14.15 -3.26
CA ALA A 163 -21.22 -14.22 -2.39
C ALA A 163 -20.84 -14.48 -0.93
N LEU A 164 -19.88 -15.37 -0.66
CA LEU A 164 -19.41 -15.61 0.71
C LEU A 164 -18.87 -14.34 1.37
N LEU A 165 -18.12 -13.52 0.63
CA LEU A 165 -17.59 -12.26 1.15
C LEU A 165 -18.69 -11.21 1.35
N VAL A 166 -19.65 -11.11 0.42
CA VAL A 166 -20.77 -10.17 0.54
C VAL A 166 -21.67 -10.54 1.72
N ASP A 167 -21.95 -11.83 1.93
CA ASP A 167 -22.72 -12.31 3.08
C ASP A 167 -22.03 -11.97 4.40
N GLU A 168 -20.70 -12.18 4.48
CA GLU A 168 -19.91 -11.83 5.66
C GLU A 168 -19.95 -10.32 5.98
N ILE A 169 -19.83 -9.46 4.96
CA ILE A 169 -19.94 -8.02 5.16
C ILE A 169 -21.37 -7.64 5.57
N SER A 170 -22.39 -8.22 4.95
CA SER A 170 -23.81 -7.87 5.17
C SER A 170 -24.26 -8.07 6.62
N VAL A 171 -23.68 -9.03 7.33
CA VAL A 171 -23.94 -9.25 8.76
C VAL A 171 -23.40 -8.10 9.63
N ARG A 172 -22.32 -7.45 9.21
CA ARG A 172 -21.58 -6.45 10.00
C ARG A 172 -21.81 -5.02 9.52
N CYS A 173 -22.25 -4.86 8.27
CA CYS A 173 -22.38 -3.58 7.61
C CYS A 173 -23.50 -3.65 6.57
N THR A 174 -24.49 -2.77 6.72
CA THR A 174 -25.58 -2.57 5.77
C THR A 174 -25.38 -1.22 5.10
N ASP A 175 -24.44 -1.16 4.16
CA ASP A 175 -24.22 0.00 3.29
C ASP A 175 -24.84 -0.30 1.90
N ASN A 176 -25.32 0.74 1.22
CA ASN A 176 -25.82 0.67 -0.15
C ASN A 176 -24.81 -0.02 -1.09
N ALA A 177 -23.51 0.15 -0.88
CA ALA A 177 -22.49 -0.52 -1.68
C ALA A 177 -22.53 -2.07 -1.53
N VAL A 178 -22.79 -2.56 -0.32
CA VAL A 178 -22.90 -4.00 -0.02
C VAL A 178 -24.17 -4.55 -0.64
N GLU A 179 -25.30 -3.86 -0.45
CA GLU A 179 -26.59 -4.27 -1.00
C GLU A 179 -26.59 -4.28 -2.53
N ASN A 180 -25.97 -3.28 -3.17
CA ASN A 180 -25.84 -3.24 -4.62
C ASN A 180 -25.03 -4.42 -5.17
N LEU A 181 -23.95 -4.83 -4.48
CA LEU A 181 -23.18 -6.01 -4.87
C LEU A 181 -23.98 -7.30 -4.67
N ARG A 182 -24.73 -7.41 -3.56
CA ARG A 182 -25.60 -8.54 -3.28
C ARG A 182 -26.64 -8.74 -4.38
N LEU A 183 -27.36 -7.67 -4.74
CA LEU A 183 -28.36 -7.71 -5.81
C LEU A 183 -27.73 -8.08 -7.17
N ALA A 184 -26.54 -7.55 -7.47
CA ALA A 184 -25.83 -7.86 -8.71
C ALA A 184 -25.40 -9.34 -8.77
N LEU A 185 -24.99 -9.93 -7.64
CA LEU A 185 -24.67 -11.35 -7.53
C LEU A 185 -25.90 -12.24 -7.75
N ASP A 186 -27.02 -11.92 -7.10
CA ASP A 186 -28.26 -12.69 -7.25
C ASP A 186 -28.75 -12.73 -8.70
N GLN A 187 -28.61 -11.62 -9.43
CA GLN A 187 -28.93 -11.55 -10.86
C GLN A 187 -28.00 -12.39 -11.75
N LYS A 188 -26.73 -12.55 -11.34
CA LYS A 188 -25.73 -13.32 -12.09
C LYS A 188 -25.82 -14.81 -11.82
N ARG A 189 -26.17 -15.22 -10.59
CA ARG A 189 -26.35 -16.63 -10.19
C ARG A 189 -27.64 -17.28 -10.72
N THR A 190 -28.61 -16.45 -11.13
CA THR A 190 -29.91 -16.90 -11.66
C THR A 190 -29.95 -17.00 -13.19
N ARG A 191 -28.86 -16.63 -13.88
CA ARG A 191 -28.70 -16.74 -15.33
C ARG A 191 -27.76 -17.89 -15.69
#